data_AF-X1F5B6-F1
#
_entry.id   AF-X1F5B6-F1
#
_cell.length_a   1.000
_cell.length_b   1.000
_cell.length_c   1.000
_cell.angle_alpha   90.00
_cell.angle_beta   90.00
_cell.angle_gamma   90.00
#
_symmetry.space_group_name_H-M   'P 1'
#
loop_
_entity.id
_entity.type
_entity.pdbx_description
1 polymer ?
#
loop_
_entity_poly.entity_id
_entity_poly.type
_entity_poly.pdbx_seq_one_letter_code
_entity_poly.pdbx_strand_id
1 'polypeptide(L)'
;ECDLVIFYDIVPSAVRSIQRRGRTGRKKEGKVLLLMAEGTRDESYYWAEKGKERVMNQSLKNMKDNDSSSKAGQKSLINFLNEEEDSQDSSKIENSSDLSSIQKIEGAQDYKIICDSRETASAVVRALSLMGVTVELKQLPVADYILSERVGIERKSAQDFNDSVKEEEIVEIIRRIGEGVKKIKHLI
;
A
#
# COMPACT_ATOMS: atom_id res chain seq x y z
N GLU A 1 8.06 -5.59 -26.89
CA GLU A 1 7.94 -6.89 -26.19
C GLU A 1 9.12 -7.73 -26.65
N CYS A 2 9.77 -8.48 -25.76
CA CYS A 2 10.92 -9.32 -26.15
C CYS A 2 10.42 -10.75 -26.35
N ASP A 3 10.92 -11.46 -27.35
CA ASP A 3 10.52 -12.86 -27.62
C ASP A 3 11.45 -13.88 -26.95
N LEU A 4 12.66 -13.46 -26.57
CA LEU A 4 13.67 -14.28 -25.90
C LEU A 4 14.32 -13.50 -24.76
N VAL A 5 14.47 -14.15 -23.61
CA VAL A 5 15.22 -13.65 -22.46
C VAL A 5 16.29 -14.67 -22.10
N ILE A 6 17.54 -14.22 -21.96
CA ILE A 6 18.67 -15.07 -21.58
C ILE A 6 19.19 -14.60 -20.23
N PHE A 7 19.27 -15.49 -19.25
CA PHE A 7 19.88 -15.24 -17.96
C PHE A 7 21.30 -15.82 -17.94
N TYR A 8 22.28 -14.94 -17.74
CA TYR A 8 23.69 -15.30 -17.59
C TYR A 8 24.11 -15.50 -16.13
N ASP A 9 23.19 -15.24 -15.18
CA ASP A 9 23.44 -15.32 -13.74
C ASP A 9 22.14 -15.74 -13.03
N ILE A 10 22.30 -16.56 -11.98
CA ILE A 10 21.23 -17.17 -11.22
C ILE A 10 21.06 -16.44 -9.90
N VAL A 11 19.92 -15.78 -9.74
CA VAL A 11 19.59 -15.10 -8.49
C VAL A 11 18.77 -16.04 -7.60
N PRO A 12 19.16 -16.29 -6.34
CA PRO A 12 18.44 -17.17 -5.42
C PRO A 12 17.15 -16.53 -4.85
N SER A 13 16.34 -15.91 -5.70
CA SER A 13 15.07 -15.26 -5.37
C SER A 13 14.00 -15.59 -6.40
N ALA A 14 12.98 -16.35 -5.99
CA ALA A 14 11.86 -16.74 -6.86
C ALA A 14 11.13 -15.53 -7.45
N VAL A 15 10.89 -14.49 -6.65
CA VAL A 15 10.21 -13.26 -7.10
C VAL A 15 11.02 -12.59 -8.19
N ARG A 16 12.34 -12.42 -7.99
CA ARG A 16 13.20 -11.76 -8.99
C ARG A 16 13.27 -12.59 -10.27
N SER A 17 13.36 -13.91 -10.16
CA SER A 17 13.35 -14.81 -11.31
C SER A 17 12.06 -14.69 -12.13
N ILE A 18 10.88 -14.72 -11.49
CA ILE A 18 9.59 -14.55 -12.16
C ILE A 18 9.48 -13.17 -12.82
N GLN A 19 9.87 -12.10 -12.13
CA GLN A 19 9.84 -10.74 -12.67
C GLN A 19 10.77 -10.56 -13.88
N ARG A 20 11.94 -11.21 -13.87
CA ARG A 20 12.87 -11.21 -15.00
C ARG A 20 12.31 -12.04 -16.16
N ARG A 21 11.61 -13.16 -15.89
CA ARG A 21 10.90 -13.95 -16.92
C ARG A 21 9.77 -13.15 -17.57
N GLY A 22 9.01 -12.38 -16.79
CA GLY A 22 7.92 -11.50 -17.26
C GLY A 22 8.33 -10.31 -18.15
N ARG A 23 9.60 -10.26 -18.57
CA ARG A 23 10.12 -9.36 -19.62
C ARG A 23 9.78 -9.85 -21.02
N THR A 24 9.50 -11.15 -21.17
CA THR A 24 8.92 -11.78 -22.36
C THR A 24 7.55 -12.38 -22.02
N GLY A 25 6.79 -12.84 -23.01
CA GLY A 25 5.58 -13.64 -22.76
C GLY A 25 4.32 -12.86 -22.39
N ARG A 26 4.16 -11.60 -22.80
CA ARG A 26 3.03 -10.74 -22.34
C ARG A 26 1.79 -10.85 -23.20
N LYS A 27 1.95 -10.88 -24.52
CA LYS A 27 0.86 -11.03 -25.51
C LYS A 27 0.96 -12.35 -26.28
N LYS A 28 2.19 -12.85 -26.48
CA LYS A 28 2.50 -14.11 -27.17
C LYS A 28 3.48 -14.91 -26.33
N GLU A 29 3.61 -16.21 -26.60
CA GLU A 29 4.56 -17.07 -25.88
C GLU A 29 6.00 -16.55 -26.01
N GLY A 30 6.66 -16.42 -24.86
CA GLY A 30 8.04 -15.95 -24.75
C GLY A 30 9.00 -17.07 -24.39
N LYS A 31 10.22 -17.04 -24.90
CA LYS A 31 11.27 -18.02 -24.57
C LYS A 31 12.19 -17.48 -23.48
N VAL A 32 12.54 -18.33 -22.52
CA VAL A 32 13.53 -18.01 -21.48
C VAL A 32 14.61 -19.09 -21.48
N LEU A 33 15.86 -18.67 -21.62
CA LEU A 33 17.04 -19.54 -21.51
C LEU A 33 17.82 -19.16 -20.24
N LEU A 34 18.23 -20.18 -19.48
CA LEU A 34 19.09 -20.03 -18.31
C LEU A 34 20.44 -20.65 -18.63
N LEU A 35 21.50 -19.85 -18.58
CA LEU A 35 22.87 -20.34 -18.65
C LEU A 35 23.37 -20.56 -17.22
N MET A 36 23.98 -21.71 -16.98
CA MET A 36 24.43 -22.16 -15.67
C MET A 36 25.69 -23.00 -15.84
N ALA A 37 26.69 -22.78 -14.99
CA ALA A 37 27.85 -23.64 -14.92
C ALA A 37 27.60 -24.83 -13.97
N GLU A 38 27.64 -26.05 -14.51
CA GLU A 38 27.49 -27.29 -13.75
C GLU A 38 28.59 -27.46 -12.69
N GLY A 39 28.26 -28.00 -11.52
CA GLY A 39 29.22 -28.24 -10.44
C GLY A 39 29.71 -26.98 -9.73
N THR A 40 29.11 -25.83 -10.00
CA THR A 40 29.46 -24.56 -9.35
C THR A 40 28.34 -24.06 -8.42
N ARG A 41 28.56 -22.91 -7.80
CA ARG A 41 27.54 -22.23 -6.97
C ARG A 41 26.27 -21.93 -7.75
N ASP A 42 26.38 -21.73 -9.06
CA ASP A 42 25.28 -21.49 -9.98
C ASP A 42 24.23 -22.61 -9.88
N GLU A 43 24.67 -23.87 -9.88
CA GLU A 43 23.80 -25.04 -9.73
C GLU A 43 23.09 -25.05 -8.37
N SER A 44 23.81 -24.76 -7.30
CA SER A 44 23.24 -24.67 -5.95
C SER A 44 22.15 -23.59 -5.87
N TYR A 45 22.39 -22.44 -6.50
CA TYR A 45 21.43 -21.34 -6.54
C TYR A 45 20.21 -21.65 -7.42
N TYR A 46 20.40 -22.42 -8.49
CA TYR A 46 19.29 -22.89 -9.30
C TYR A 46 18.36 -23.80 -8.52
N TRP A 47 18.91 -24.80 -7.84
CA TRP A 47 18.11 -25.71 -7.01
C TRP A 47 17.40 -24.97 -5.87
N ALA A 48 18.08 -24.01 -5.23
CA ALA A 48 17.49 -23.16 -4.22
C ALA A 48 16.34 -22.28 -4.77
N GLU A 49 16.52 -21.70 -5.96
CA GLU A 49 15.47 -20.92 -6.64
C GLU A 49 14.25 -21.78 -6.96
N LYS A 50 14.46 -22.98 -7.52
CA LYS A 50 13.39 -23.92 -7.84
C LYS A 50 12.62 -24.36 -6.61
N GLY A 51 13.32 -24.59 -5.50
CA GLY A 51 12.70 -24.86 -4.20
C GLY A 51 11.81 -23.72 -3.73
N LYS A 52 12.32 -22.48 -3.75
CA LYS A 52 11.56 -21.28 -3.34
C LYS A 52 10.37 -21.00 -4.26
N GLU A 53 10.53 -21.18 -5.56
CA GLU A 53 9.45 -21.04 -6.56
C GLU A 53 8.33 -22.05 -6.29
N ARG A 54 8.66 -23.31 -5.97
CA ARG A 54 7.67 -24.34 -5.62
C ARG A 54 6.87 -23.96 -4.37
N VAL A 55 7.55 -23.51 -3.31
CA VAL A 55 6.89 -23.08 -2.06
C VAL A 55 5.98 -21.89 -2.31
N MET A 56 6.43 -20.90 -3.08
CA MET A 56 5.62 -19.75 -3.49
C MET A 56 4.36 -20.18 -4.25
N ASN A 57 4.49 -21.06 -5.24
CA ASN A 57 3.34 -21.57 -6.00
C ASN A 57 2.35 -22.35 -5.14
N GLN A 58 2.83 -23.09 -4.13
CA GLN A 58 1.96 -23.79 -3.19
C GLN A 58 1.19 -22.80 -2.30
N SER A 59 1.86 -21.76 -1.81
CA SER A 59 1.21 -20.69 -1.04
C SER A 59 0.12 -19.98 -1.84
N LEU A 60 0.38 -19.66 -3.12
CA LEU A 60 -0.62 -19.05 -4.02
C LEU A 60 -1.83 -19.96 -4.27
N LYS A 61 -1.63 -21.28 -4.39
CA LYS A 61 -2.73 -22.25 -4.52
C LYS A 61 -3.60 -22.25 -3.27
N ASN A 62 -2.99 -22.35 -2.09
CA ASN A 62 -3.71 -22.32 -0.82
C ASN A 62 -4.50 -21.00 -0.64
N MET A 63 -3.93 -19.87 -1.04
CA MET A 63 -4.62 -18.58 -1.03
C MET A 63 -5.83 -18.58 -1.97
N LYS A 64 -5.68 -19.11 -3.19
CA LYS A 64 -6.78 -19.21 -4.16
C LYS A 64 -7.91 -20.15 -3.69
N ASP A 65 -7.56 -21.24 -3.02
CA ASP A 65 -8.54 -22.18 -2.48
C ASP A 65 -9.32 -21.54 -1.32
N ASN A 66 -8.65 -20.78 -0.45
CA ASN A 66 -9.31 -19.97 0.59
C ASN A 66 -10.20 -18.87 -0.01
N ASP A 67 -9.76 -18.22 -1.09
CA ASP A 67 -10.54 -17.21 -1.82
C ASP A 67 -11.78 -17.83 -2.52
N SER A 68 -11.68 -19.10 -2.90
CA SER A 68 -12.81 -19.86 -3.47
C SER A 68 -13.90 -20.18 -2.43
N SER A 69 -13.53 -20.37 -1.16
CA SER A 69 -14.48 -20.52 -0.04
C SER A 69 -15.15 -19.19 0.38
N SER A 70 -14.58 -18.05 -0.04
CA SER A 70 -15.12 -16.70 0.19
C SER A 70 -15.83 -16.10 -1.03
N LYS A 71 -16.14 -16.93 -2.05
CA LYS A 71 -17.10 -16.59 -3.12
C LYS A 71 -18.57 -16.52 -2.65
N ALA A 72 -18.85 -16.60 -1.35
CA ALA A 72 -20.01 -15.91 -0.81
C ALA A 72 -19.73 -14.41 -1.00
N GLY A 73 -20.23 -13.88 -2.13
CA GLY A 73 -19.88 -12.56 -2.65
C GLY A 73 -19.78 -11.52 -1.55
N GLN A 74 -18.68 -10.75 -1.59
CA GLN A 74 -18.46 -9.61 -0.71
C GLN A 74 -19.79 -8.89 -0.49
N LYS A 75 -20.33 -8.99 0.73
CA LYS A 75 -21.64 -8.42 1.06
C LYS A 75 -21.57 -6.94 0.67
N SER A 76 -22.49 -6.51 -0.19
CA SER A 76 -22.65 -5.09 -0.51
C SER A 76 -22.73 -4.28 0.79
N LEU A 77 -22.27 -3.03 0.80
CA LEU A 77 -22.35 -2.14 1.97
C LEU A 77 -23.77 -2.14 2.59
N ILE A 78 -24.79 -2.33 1.75
CA ILE A 78 -26.21 -2.42 2.11
C ILE A 78 -26.51 -3.63 3.02
N ASN A 79 -25.81 -4.75 2.86
CA ASN A 79 -26.03 -5.94 3.69
C ASN A 79 -25.37 -5.81 5.07
N PHE A 80 -24.35 -4.96 5.24
CA PHE A 80 -23.79 -4.65 6.56
C PHE A 80 -24.69 -3.71 7.37
N LEU A 81 -25.37 -2.77 6.71
CA LEU A 81 -26.32 -1.86 7.36
C LEU A 81 -27.57 -2.60 7.88
N ASN A 82 -28.00 -3.65 7.19
CA ASN A 82 -29.19 -4.43 7.57
C ASN A 82 -28.89 -5.51 8.64
N GLU A 83 -27.63 -5.85 8.89
CA GLU A 83 -27.25 -6.85 9.90
C GLU A 83 -27.09 -6.27 11.31
N GLU A 84 -27.10 -4.94 11.47
CA GLU A 84 -27.05 -4.30 12.79
C GLU A 84 -28.40 -4.29 13.54
N GLU A 85 -29.51 -4.64 12.90
CA GLU A 85 -30.80 -4.71 13.60
C GLU A 85 -31.04 -6.04 14.35
N ASP A 86 -30.28 -7.10 14.07
CA ASP A 86 -30.47 -8.38 14.76
C ASP A 86 -29.14 -9.10 15.04
N SER A 87 -28.80 -9.17 16.33
CA SER A 87 -28.02 -10.21 17.04
C SER A 87 -26.76 -9.72 17.77
N GLN A 88 -26.85 -9.76 19.09
CA GLN A 88 -25.72 -9.89 20.01
C GLN A 88 -24.92 -11.17 19.66
N ASP A 89 -23.65 -11.07 19.30
CA ASP A 89 -22.55 -11.80 19.97
C ASP A 89 -21.16 -11.40 19.42
N SER A 90 -20.18 -11.49 20.31
CA SER A 90 -18.79 -11.07 20.14
C SER A 90 -17.94 -12.19 19.51
N SER A 91 -17.22 -11.94 18.41
CA SER A 91 -15.82 -12.39 18.25
C SER A 91 -15.16 -12.05 16.90
N LYS A 92 -13.99 -11.38 17.01
CA LYS A 92 -12.79 -11.43 16.14
C LYS A 92 -12.84 -10.84 14.73
N ILE A 93 -12.48 -9.54 14.61
CA ILE A 93 -11.50 -9.00 13.64
C ILE A 93 -10.80 -7.77 14.28
N GLU A 94 -9.55 -7.91 14.71
CA GLU A 94 -8.78 -6.88 15.46
C GLU A 94 -8.22 -5.72 14.60
N ASN A 95 -8.59 -5.62 13.32
CA ASN A 95 -8.17 -4.48 12.46
C ASN A 95 -9.37 -3.68 11.90
N SER A 96 -10.61 -4.03 12.26
CA SER A 96 -11.81 -3.29 11.85
C SER A 96 -12.49 -2.56 13.01
N SER A 97 -12.12 -2.85 14.26
CA SER A 97 -12.77 -2.32 15.48
C SER A 97 -12.60 -0.81 15.69
N ASP A 98 -11.52 -0.23 15.19
CA ASP A 98 -11.20 1.16 15.51
C ASP A 98 -11.94 2.16 14.61
N LEU A 99 -12.28 1.76 13.37
CA LEU A 99 -12.96 2.64 12.41
C LEU A 99 -14.48 2.69 12.62
N SER A 100 -15.09 1.64 13.18
CA SER A 100 -16.52 1.61 13.53
C SER A 100 -16.87 2.49 14.74
N SER A 101 -15.86 2.86 15.54
CA SER A 101 -16.03 3.70 16.73
C SER A 101 -15.96 5.21 16.41
N ILE A 102 -15.71 5.58 15.15
CA ILE A 102 -15.56 6.99 14.76
C ILE A 102 -16.95 7.63 14.67
N GLN A 103 -17.27 8.43 15.69
CA GLN A 103 -18.49 9.23 15.71
C GLN A 103 -18.34 10.43 14.75
N LYS A 104 -19.41 10.70 13.99
CA LYS A 104 -19.51 11.95 13.24
C LYS A 104 -19.47 13.13 14.20
N ILE A 105 -18.60 14.08 13.93
CA ILE A 105 -18.52 15.30 14.72
C ILE A 105 -19.53 16.28 14.15
N GLU A 106 -20.45 16.78 14.99
CA GLU A 106 -21.38 17.83 14.59
C GLU A 106 -20.63 19.10 14.15
N GLY A 107 -21.00 19.66 13.00
CA GLY A 107 -20.33 20.85 12.44
C GLY A 107 -19.01 20.59 11.69
N ALA A 108 -18.55 19.33 11.60
CA ALA A 108 -17.31 19.01 10.88
C ALA A 108 -17.36 19.35 9.37
N GLN A 109 -18.56 19.40 8.79
CA GLN A 109 -18.81 19.67 7.36
C GLN A 109 -18.29 21.05 6.93
N ASP A 110 -18.29 22.01 7.85
CA ASP A 110 -17.86 23.40 7.60
C ASP A 110 -16.33 23.52 7.46
N TYR A 111 -15.60 22.49 7.87
CA TYR A 111 -14.14 22.46 7.77
C TYR A 111 -13.71 21.73 6.51
N LYS A 112 -12.75 22.35 5.82
CA LYS A 112 -12.15 21.83 4.62
C LYS A 112 -10.69 21.48 4.86
N ILE A 113 -10.30 20.26 4.53
CA ILE A 113 -8.91 19.79 4.59
C ILE A 113 -8.46 19.45 3.18
N ILE A 114 -7.31 19.97 2.78
CA ILE A 114 -6.68 19.56 1.52
C ILE A 114 -5.69 18.45 1.83
N CYS A 115 -5.83 17.31 1.17
CA CYS A 115 -4.95 16.16 1.34
C CYS A 115 -4.14 15.92 0.07
N ASP A 116 -2.88 15.54 0.23
CA ASP A 116 -2.04 15.13 -0.89
C ASP A 116 -2.59 13.85 -1.54
N SER A 117 -2.72 13.87 -2.87
CA SER A 117 -3.20 12.73 -3.66
C SER A 117 -2.44 11.42 -3.40
N ARG A 118 -1.18 11.47 -2.96
CA ARG A 118 -0.37 10.29 -2.60
C ARG A 118 -0.90 9.58 -1.34
N GLU A 119 -1.59 10.29 -0.46
CA GLU A 119 -2.16 9.76 0.78
C GLU A 119 -3.63 9.32 0.65
N THR A 120 -4.19 9.28 -0.57
CA THR A 120 -5.59 8.88 -0.81
C THR A 120 -5.95 7.51 -0.22
N ALA A 121 -5.04 6.54 -0.24
CA ALA A 121 -5.28 5.19 0.28
C ALA A 121 -5.12 5.07 1.82
N SER A 122 -4.79 6.16 2.50
CA SER A 122 -4.51 6.19 3.92
C SER A 122 -5.76 6.00 4.77
N ALA A 123 -5.63 5.28 5.88
CA ALA A 123 -6.70 5.13 6.87
C ALA A 123 -7.15 6.48 7.45
N VAL A 124 -6.26 7.47 7.48
CA VAL A 124 -6.52 8.83 7.99
C VAL A 124 -7.53 9.57 7.11
N VAL A 125 -7.36 9.53 5.79
CA VAL A 125 -8.29 10.17 4.84
C VAL A 125 -9.69 9.58 4.99
N ARG A 126 -9.76 8.25 5.14
CA ARG A 126 -11.02 7.54 5.39
C ARG A 126 -11.66 7.97 6.71
N ALA A 127 -10.89 8.03 7.79
CA ALA A 127 -11.35 8.47 9.09
C ALA A 127 -11.90 9.91 9.05
N LEU A 128 -11.17 10.86 8.44
CA LEU A 128 -11.60 12.26 8.29
C LEU A 128 -12.92 12.38 7.54
N SER A 129 -13.08 11.59 6.46
CA SER A 129 -14.33 11.55 5.71
C SER A 129 -15.49 10.97 6.55
N LEU A 130 -15.25 9.91 7.32
CA LEU A 130 -16.25 9.34 8.23
C LEU A 130 -16.65 10.31 9.35
N MET A 131 -15.70 11.10 9.85
CA MET A 131 -15.94 12.16 10.85
C MET A 131 -16.80 13.31 10.31
N GLY A 132 -16.99 13.39 8.99
CA GLY A 132 -17.83 14.39 8.33
C GLY A 132 -17.08 15.64 7.86
N VAL A 133 -15.75 15.60 7.78
CA VAL A 133 -14.93 16.72 7.28
C VAL A 133 -14.90 16.73 5.75
N THR A 134 -14.95 17.92 5.14
CA THR A 134 -14.82 18.06 3.69
C THR A 134 -13.35 17.87 3.27
N VAL A 135 -13.01 16.73 2.67
CA VAL A 135 -11.64 16.44 2.21
C VAL A 135 -11.51 16.67 0.70
N GLU A 136 -10.60 17.56 0.29
CA GLU A 136 -10.25 17.81 -1.12
C GLU A 136 -8.88 17.22 -1.45
N LEU A 137 -8.79 16.39 -2.49
CA LEU A 137 -7.52 15.79 -2.92
C LEU A 137 -6.81 16.72 -3.92
N LYS A 138 -5.56 17.09 -3.64
CA LYS A 138 -4.70 17.87 -4.55
C LYS A 138 -3.29 17.28 -4.55
N GLN A 139 -2.49 17.58 -5.57
CA GLN A 139 -1.06 17.30 -5.52
C GLN A 139 -0.37 18.46 -4.79
N LEU A 140 0.17 18.21 -3.61
CA LEU A 140 0.78 19.24 -2.78
C LEU A 140 2.31 19.23 -2.96
N PRO A 141 2.94 20.42 -3.04
CA PRO A 141 4.38 20.50 -3.13
C PRO A 141 5.08 20.22 -1.79
N VAL A 142 4.38 20.41 -0.67
CA VAL A 142 4.83 20.13 0.70
C VAL A 142 3.65 19.65 1.55
N ALA A 143 3.95 18.88 2.60
CA ALA A 143 2.99 18.32 3.56
C ALA A 143 2.02 17.29 2.94
N ASP A 144 1.51 16.40 3.79
CA ASP A 144 0.49 15.42 3.43
C ASP A 144 -0.93 15.97 3.59
N TYR A 145 -1.11 16.89 4.54
CA TYR A 145 -2.40 17.54 4.79
C TYR A 145 -2.20 19.03 5.03
N ILE A 146 -3.12 19.83 4.53
CA ILE A 146 -3.17 21.27 4.74
C ILE A 146 -4.52 21.61 5.36
N LEU A 147 -4.48 22.16 6.58
CA LEU A 147 -5.66 22.51 7.36
C LEU A 147 -6.05 23.98 7.22
N SER A 148 -5.07 24.85 6.99
CA SER A 148 -5.27 26.30 6.82
C SER A 148 -4.03 26.94 6.18
N GLU A 149 -4.12 28.23 5.86
CA GLU A 149 -3.03 29.02 5.26
C GLU A 149 -1.70 29.00 6.04
N ARG A 150 -1.77 28.57 7.30
CA ARG A 150 -0.64 28.59 8.24
C ARG A 150 -0.35 27.22 8.84
N VAL A 151 -1.14 26.20 8.53
CA VAL A 151 -1.04 24.89 9.16
C VAL A 151 -1.00 23.79 8.09
N GLY A 152 0.15 23.12 8.02
CA GLY A 152 0.35 21.89 7.27
C GLY A 152 0.82 20.77 8.21
N ILE A 153 0.43 19.54 7.90
CA ILE A 153 0.74 18.32 8.65
C ILE A 153 1.49 17.35 7.72
N GLU A 154 2.60 16.84 8.21
CA GLU A 154 3.32 15.70 7.64
C GLU A 154 3.01 14.47 8.51
N ARG A 155 2.56 13.39 7.89
CA ARG A 155 2.32 12.12 8.57
C ARG A 155 3.56 11.25 8.38
N LYS A 156 4.21 10.89 9.48
CA LYS A 156 5.37 10.01 9.48
C LYS A 156 5.18 8.89 10.51
N SER A 157 5.60 7.66 10.18
CA SER A 157 5.55 6.56 11.14
C SER A 157 6.59 6.75 12.24
N ALA A 158 6.42 6.09 13.40
CA ALA A 158 7.39 6.21 14.50
C ALA A 158 8.80 5.74 14.09
N GLN A 159 8.89 4.70 13.26
CA GLN A 159 10.15 4.19 12.75
C GLN A 159 10.80 5.19 11.79
N ASP A 160 10.04 5.67 10.80
CA ASP A 160 10.54 6.65 9.82
C ASP A 160 10.94 7.96 10.51
N PHE A 161 10.23 8.36 11.56
CA PHE A 161 10.58 9.52 12.37
C PHE A 161 11.94 9.32 13.04
N ASN A 162 12.16 8.20 13.73
CA ASN A 162 13.43 7.91 14.38
C ASN A 162 14.60 7.89 13.38
N ASP A 163 14.39 7.32 12.21
CA ASP A 163 15.41 7.25 11.16
C ASP A 163 15.69 8.65 10.59
N SER A 164 14.66 9.46 10.36
CA SER A 164 14.81 10.84 9.89
C SER A 164 15.45 11.78 10.93
N VAL A 165 15.36 11.47 12.24
CA VAL A 165 16.05 12.23 13.30
C VAL A 165 17.55 11.96 13.23
N LYS A 166 17.93 10.68 13.06
CA LYS A 166 19.34 10.27 12.99
C LYS A 166 20.04 10.86 11.76
N GLU A 167 19.30 11.01 10.67
CA GLU A 167 19.82 11.51 9.39
C GLU A 167 19.73 13.04 9.25
N GLU A 168 19.34 13.77 10.31
CA GLU A 168 19.14 15.23 10.34
C GLU A 168 18.11 15.80 9.32
N GLU A 169 17.43 14.94 8.56
CA GLU A 169 16.48 15.31 7.51
C GLU A 169 15.20 15.98 8.05
N ILE A 170 14.80 15.64 9.28
CA ILE A 170 13.56 16.15 9.89
C ILE A 170 13.54 17.68 9.97
N VAL A 171 14.67 18.31 10.27
CA VAL A 171 14.75 19.77 10.41
C VAL A 171 14.48 20.44 9.05
N GLU A 172 14.98 19.85 7.97
CA GLU A 172 14.75 20.37 6.63
C GLU A 172 13.28 20.22 6.20
N ILE A 173 12.66 19.08 6.50
CA ILE A 173 11.24 18.84 6.23
C ILE A 173 10.38 19.89 6.94
N ILE A 174 10.62 20.12 8.24
CA ILE A 174 9.88 21.13 9.03
C ILE A 174 10.05 22.52 8.42
N ARG A 175 11.28 22.90 8.06
CA ARG A 175 11.56 24.19 7.42
C ARG A 175 10.82 24.33 6.09
N ARG A 176 10.86 23.31 5.25
CA ARG A 176 10.17 23.28 3.94
C ARG A 176 8.67 23.42 4.09
N ILE A 177 8.05 22.74 5.05
CA ILE A 177 6.62 22.87 5.33
C ILE A 177 6.31 24.29 5.81
N GLY A 178 7.07 24.81 6.79
CA GLY A 178 6.86 26.16 7.33
C GLY A 178 6.96 27.28 6.28
N GLU A 179 7.85 27.13 5.29
CA GLU A 179 7.97 28.05 4.16
C GLU A 179 6.91 27.79 3.08
N GLY A 180 6.64 26.53 2.77
CA GLY A 180 5.76 26.13 1.68
C GLY A 180 4.28 26.38 1.96
N VAL A 181 3.82 26.13 3.20
CA VAL A 181 2.43 26.40 3.60
C VAL A 181 2.07 27.88 3.41
N LYS A 182 3.01 28.80 3.70
CA LYS A 182 2.83 30.24 3.47
C LYS A 182 2.69 30.62 1.98
N LYS A 183 3.21 29.79 1.06
CA LYS A 183 3.12 30.02 -0.40
C LYS A 183 1.84 29.44 -0.99
N ILE A 184 1.19 28.53 -0.28
CA ILE A 184 -0.01 27.78 -0.70
C ILE A 184 -1.31 28.52 -0.35
N LYS A 185 -1.25 29.75 0.17
CA LYS A 185 -2.41 30.56 0.58
C LYS A 185 -3.58 30.61 -0.40
N HIS A 186 -3.32 30.51 -1.70
CA HIS A 186 -4.34 30.59 -2.74
C HIS A 186 -5.11 29.26 -2.97
N LEU A 187 -4.70 28.17 -2.34
CA LEU A 187 -5.26 26.83 -2.56
C LEU A 187 -6.38 26.46 -1.56
N ILE A 188 -6.51 27.22 -0.46
CA ILE A 188 -7.43 27.01 0.66
C ILE A 188 -8.53 28.04 0.58
#